data_AF-A0A7X6PG54-F1
#
_entry.id   AF-A0A7X6PG54-F1
#
_cell.length_a   1.000
_cell.length_b   1.000
_cell.length_c   1.000
_cell.angle_alpha   90.00
_cell.angle_beta   90.00
_cell.angle_gamma   90.00
#
_symmetry.space_group_name_H-M   'P 1'
#
loop_
_entity.id
_entity.type
_entity.pdbx_description
1 polymer ?
#
loop_
_entity_poly.entity_id
_entity_poly.type
_entity_poly.pdbx_seq_one_letter_code
_entity_poly.pdbx_strand_id
1 'polypeptide(L)'
;EILLFGSLFIVYLLYRSIHARAFHFAAGELSLAAGAINTIILLISSTTLVMSVASLRQNKKRLALQLAGITFLLGIFFLLSGCLEWREHITDRIYPASSVLALRGPGDVLFYGMYFFITGLHTLHVIIGLTVIGFLMRGIIRGKINPENYSLTEKSVLYWHLVVLLWIFIFPLFYLVT
;
A
#
# COMPACT_ATOMS: atom_id res chain seq x y z
N GLU A 1 -10.66 8.49 4.59
CA GLU A 1 -9.29 7.97 4.36
C GLU A 1 -8.22 9.06 4.41
N ILE A 2 -8.31 10.14 3.61
CA ILE A 2 -7.31 11.23 3.64
C ILE A 2 -7.15 11.86 5.04
N LEU A 3 -8.25 12.15 5.75
CA LEU A 3 -8.17 12.68 7.12
C LEU A 3 -7.55 11.68 8.10
N LEU A 4 -7.86 10.38 7.96
CA LEU A 4 -7.31 9.31 8.80
C LEU A 4 -5.79 9.25 8.63
N PHE A 5 -5.31 9.01 7.39
CA PHE A 5 -3.87 8.91 7.12
C PHE A 5 -3.15 10.25 7.30
N GLY A 6 -3.77 11.37 6.94
CA GLY A 6 -3.23 12.70 7.15
C GLY A 6 -2.95 12.99 8.62
N SER A 7 -3.89 12.64 9.52
CA SER A 7 -3.67 12.77 10.97
C SER A 7 -2.52 11.88 11.46
N LEU A 8 -2.43 10.64 10.97
CA LEU A 8 -1.34 9.72 11.32
C LEU A 8 0.03 10.21 10.82
N PHE A 9 0.10 10.82 9.63
CA PHE A 9 1.33 11.40 9.11
C PHE A 9 1.78 12.63 9.91
N ILE A 10 0.84 13.48 10.35
CA ILE A 10 1.16 14.60 11.24
C ILE A 10 1.72 14.09 12.56
N VAL A 11 1.05 13.08 13.16
CA VAL A 11 1.53 12.45 14.40
C VAL A 11 2.94 11.87 14.21
N TYR A 12 3.19 11.15 13.11
CA TYR A 12 4.51 10.62 12.79
C TYR A 12 5.57 11.73 12.70
N LEU A 13 5.29 12.82 12.00
CA LEU A 13 6.22 13.95 11.85
C LEU A 13 6.52 14.64 13.19
N LEU A 14 5.52 14.78 14.06
CA LEU A 14 5.70 15.35 15.40
C LEU A 14 6.62 14.47 16.25
N TYR A 15 6.35 13.17 16.34
CA TYR A 15 7.20 12.26 17.12
C TYR A 15 8.60 12.11 16.52
N ARG A 16 8.73 12.16 15.19
CA ARG A 16 10.03 12.23 14.52
C ARG A 16 10.82 13.47 14.92
N SER A 17 10.18 14.64 15.02
CA SER A 17 10.87 15.87 15.44
C SER A 17 11.41 15.81 16.87
N ILE A 18 10.73 15.06 17.75
CA ILE A 18 11.10 14.88 19.16
C ILE A 18 12.19 13.79 19.30
N HIS A 19 12.11 12.72 18.52
CA HIS A 19 13.00 11.54 18.60
C HIS A 19 13.88 11.36 17.34
N ALA A 20 14.37 12.46 16.76
CA ALA A 20 15.04 12.47 15.46
C ALA A 20 16.16 11.43 15.31
N ARG A 21 17.01 11.27 16.35
CA ARG A 21 18.14 10.32 16.31
C ARG A 21 17.67 8.86 16.29
N ALA A 22 16.68 8.50 17.10
CA ALA A 22 16.13 7.15 17.16
C ALA A 22 15.43 6.81 15.83
N PHE A 23 14.63 7.73 15.30
CA PHE A 23 13.96 7.56 14.01
C PHE A 23 14.94 7.41 12.85
N HIS A 24 16.06 8.13 12.86
CA HIS A 24 17.11 7.98 11.83
C HIS A 24 17.74 6.57 11.88
N PHE A 25 18.10 6.07 13.06
CA PHE A 25 18.69 4.73 13.19
C PHE A 25 17.69 3.63 12.83
N ALA A 26 16.47 3.72 13.34
CA ALA A 26 15.43 2.74 13.05
C ALA A 26 15.03 2.73 11.57
N ALA A 27 14.95 3.89 10.91
CA ALA A 27 14.71 3.98 9.46
C ALA A 27 15.83 3.32 8.63
N GLY A 28 17.07 3.37 9.13
CA GLY A 28 18.22 2.70 8.51
C GLY A 28 18.17 1.17 8.57
N GLU A 29 17.34 0.58 9.44
CA GLU A 29 17.12 -0.88 9.50
C GLU A 29 16.11 -1.37 8.44
N LEU A 30 15.41 -0.47 7.75
CA LEU A 30 14.49 -0.85 6.67
C LEU A 30 15.19 -1.00 5.31
N SER A 31 14.68 -1.92 4.51
CA SER A 31 15.19 -2.14 3.15
C SER A 31 14.63 -1.10 2.17
N LEU A 32 15.41 -0.05 1.90
CA LEU A 32 15.08 0.96 0.88
C LEU A 32 14.81 0.34 -0.49
N ALA A 33 15.56 -0.71 -0.86
CA ALA A 33 15.39 -1.42 -2.12
C ALA A 33 14.01 -2.10 -2.22
N ALA A 34 13.57 -2.78 -1.16
CA ALA A 34 12.24 -3.40 -1.12
C ALA A 34 11.13 -2.35 -1.23
N GLY A 35 11.22 -1.25 -0.47
CA GLY A 35 10.28 -0.14 -0.55
C GLY A 35 10.21 0.51 -1.94
N ALA A 36 11.36 0.69 -2.60
CA ALA A 36 11.43 1.27 -3.94
C ALA A 36 10.80 0.35 -5.01
N ILE A 37 11.09 -0.95 -4.95
CA ILE A 37 10.49 -1.96 -5.84
C ILE A 37 8.96 -1.95 -5.67
N ASN A 38 8.48 -1.98 -4.42
CA ASN A 38 7.05 -1.93 -4.13
C ASN A 38 6.37 -0.66 -4.66
N THR A 39 7.04 0.48 -4.57
CA THR A 39 6.55 1.75 -5.13
C THR A 39 6.41 1.69 -6.65
N ILE A 40 7.43 1.18 -7.36
CA ILE A 40 7.39 1.02 -8.82
C ILE A 40 6.24 0.09 -9.22
N ILE A 41 6.08 -1.03 -8.50
CA ILE A 41 5.01 -2.01 -8.74
C ILE A 41 3.64 -1.36 -8.59
N LEU A 42 3.42 -0.57 -7.54
CA LEU A 42 2.14 0.11 -7.33
C LEU A 42 1.86 1.17 -8.40
N LEU A 43 2.87 1.94 -8.82
CA LEU A 43 2.72 2.93 -9.90
C LEU A 43 2.36 2.28 -11.25
N ILE A 44 2.99 1.14 -11.57
CA ILE A 44 2.65 0.35 -12.76
C ILE A 44 1.24 -0.22 -12.63
N SER A 45 0.88 -0.77 -11.46
CA SER A 45 -0.46 -1.33 -11.22
C SER A 45 -1.55 -0.26 -11.41
N SER A 46 -1.32 0.95 -10.91
CA SER A 46 -2.19 2.12 -11.03
C SER A 46 -2.49 2.45 -12.50
N THR A 47 -1.44 2.53 -13.32
CA THR A 47 -1.55 2.87 -14.74
C THR A 47 -2.27 1.75 -15.53
N THR A 48 -1.94 0.49 -15.25
CA THR A 48 -2.57 -0.67 -15.91
C THR A 48 -4.07 -0.76 -15.62
N LEU A 49 -4.52 -0.38 -14.42
CA LEU A 49 -5.94 -0.38 -14.09
C LEU A 49 -6.72 0.71 -14.86
N VAL A 50 -6.14 1.90 -15.02
CA VAL A 50 -6.75 2.96 -15.86
C VAL A 50 -6.86 2.49 -17.31
N MET A 51 -5.80 1.87 -17.84
CA MET A 51 -5.79 1.33 -19.19
C MET A 51 -6.82 0.20 -19.36
N SER A 52 -7.04 -0.62 -18.33
CA SER A 52 -8.09 -1.65 -18.31
C SER A 52 -9.47 -1.03 -18.55
N VAL A 53 -9.77 0.05 -17.84
CA VAL A 53 -11.05 0.74 -17.94
C VAL A 53 -11.20 1.48 -19.26
N ALA A 54 -10.14 2.13 -19.74
CA ALA A 54 -10.13 2.74 -21.07
C ALA A 54 -10.37 1.71 -22.19
N SER A 55 -9.80 0.51 -22.04
CA SER A 55 -10.01 -0.61 -22.97
C SER A 55 -11.44 -1.13 -22.93
N LEU A 56 -12.05 -1.16 -21.74
CA LEU A 56 -13.45 -1.53 -21.59
C LEU A 56 -14.39 -0.55 -22.31
N ARG A 57 -14.10 0.76 -22.26
CA ARG A 57 -14.85 1.80 -23.01
C ARG A 57 -14.78 1.62 -24.52
N GLN A 58 -13.68 1.07 -25.03
CA GLN A 58 -13.51 0.75 -26.45
C GLN A 58 -14.11 -0.61 -26.84
N ASN A 59 -14.97 -1.22 -26.00
CA ASN A 59 -15.50 -2.58 -26.16
C ASN A 59 -14.43 -3.69 -26.27
N LYS A 60 -13.17 -3.40 -25.89
CA LYS A 60 -12.07 -4.39 -25.88
C LYS A 60 -12.05 -5.18 -24.58
N LYS A 61 -13.11 -5.96 -24.34
CA LYS A 61 -13.34 -6.72 -23.08
C LYS A 61 -12.16 -7.62 -22.69
N ARG A 62 -11.54 -8.32 -23.65
CA ARG A 62 -10.39 -9.21 -23.41
C ARG A 62 -9.18 -8.44 -22.88
N LEU A 63 -8.87 -7.30 -23.50
CA LEU A 63 -7.76 -6.44 -23.10
C LEU A 63 -8.02 -5.83 -21.71
N ALA A 64 -9.26 -5.40 -21.44
CA ALA A 64 -9.65 -4.91 -20.12
C ALA A 64 -9.41 -5.95 -19.02
N LEU A 65 -9.82 -7.21 -19.24
CA LEU A 65 -9.62 -8.29 -18.26
C LEU A 65 -8.14 -8.64 -18.07
N GLN A 66 -7.33 -8.64 -19.13
CA GLN A 66 -5.90 -8.89 -19.03
C GLN A 66 -5.20 -7.81 -18.20
N LEU A 67 -5.49 -6.53 -18.48
CA LEU A 67 -4.91 -5.41 -17.76
C LEU A 67 -5.34 -5.39 -16.28
N ALA A 68 -6.62 -5.62 -15.99
CA ALA A 68 -7.10 -5.74 -14.60
C ALA A 68 -6.45 -6.94 -13.88
N GLY A 69 -6.25 -8.06 -14.57
CA GLY A 69 -5.54 -9.21 -14.05
C GLY A 69 -4.07 -8.91 -13.72
N ILE A 70 -3.38 -8.15 -14.56
CA ILE A 70 -2.01 -7.67 -14.28
C ILE A 70 -2.00 -6.81 -13.01
N THR A 71 -2.92 -5.85 -12.88
CA THR A 71 -3.05 -5.03 -11.66
C THR A 71 -3.26 -5.90 -10.41
N PHE A 72 -4.15 -6.89 -10.49
CA PHE A 72 -4.45 -7.78 -9.38
C PHE A 72 -3.22 -8.60 -8.96
N LEU A 73 -2.46 -9.15 -9.91
CA LEU A 73 -1.23 -9.89 -9.63
C LEU A 73 -0.14 -8.99 -9.02
N LEU A 74 0.04 -7.77 -9.53
CA LEU A 74 0.98 -6.80 -8.97
C LEU A 74 0.62 -6.42 -7.53
N GLY A 75 -0.66 -6.24 -7.23
CA GLY A 75 -1.11 -5.98 -5.85
C GLY A 75 -0.90 -7.18 -4.92
N ILE A 76 -1.04 -8.42 -5.40
CA ILE A 76 -0.66 -9.62 -4.62
C ILE A 76 0.84 -9.63 -4.33
N PHE A 77 1.67 -9.36 -5.34
CA PHE A 77 3.12 -9.32 -5.17
C PHE A 77 3.52 -8.28 -4.10
N PHE A 78 2.90 -7.10 -4.14
CA PHE A 78 3.08 -6.06 -3.13
C PHE A 78 2.75 -6.58 -1.71
N LEU A 79 1.61 -7.27 -1.53
CA LEU A 79 1.24 -7.86 -0.24
C LEU A 79 2.23 -8.92 0.24
N LEU A 80 2.73 -9.76 -0.67
CA LEU A 80 3.73 -10.78 -0.34
C LEU A 80 5.05 -10.15 0.10
N SER A 81 5.51 -9.12 -0.61
CA SER A 81 6.73 -8.39 -0.22
C SER A 81 6.61 -7.79 1.18
N GLY A 82 5.48 -7.14 1.49
CA GLY A 82 5.25 -6.58 2.82
C GLY A 82 5.18 -7.66 3.92
N CYS A 83 4.58 -8.81 3.62
CA CYS A 83 4.52 -9.93 4.57
C CYS A 83 5.90 -10.52 4.87
N LEU A 84 6.80 -10.57 3.89
CA LEU A 84 8.17 -11.05 4.09
C LEU A 84 8.96 -10.09 4.98
N GLU A 85 8.86 -8.79 4.73
CA GLU A 85 9.51 -7.75 5.53
C GLU A 85 9.01 -7.77 6.99
N TRP A 86 7.70 -7.90 7.19
CA TRP A 86 7.12 -8.07 8.52
C TRP A 86 7.61 -9.34 9.22
N ARG A 87 7.73 -10.44 8.48
CA ARG A 87 8.23 -11.72 9.03
C ARG A 87 9.67 -11.60 9.49
N GLU A 88 10.53 -10.89 8.75
CA GLU A 88 11.92 -10.64 9.14
C GLU A 88 11.97 -9.87 10.46
N HIS A 89 11.26 -8.75 10.57
CA HIS A 89 11.20 -7.97 11.82
C HIS A 89 10.63 -8.76 13.02
N ILE A 90 9.59 -9.57 12.81
CA ILE A 90 9.02 -10.43 13.86
C ILE A 90 10.03 -11.51 14.30
N THR A 91 10.80 -12.05 13.35
CA THR A 91 11.85 -13.05 13.63
C THR A 91 12.97 -12.44 14.47
N ASP A 92 13.32 -11.18 14.20
CA ASP A 92 14.27 -10.39 14.99
C ASP A 92 13.69 -9.92 16.34
N ARG A 93 12.48 -10.36 16.68
CA ARG A 93 11.71 -10.00 17.89
C ARG A 93 11.40 -8.51 17.98
N ILE A 94 11.34 -7.82 16.84
CA ILE A 94 10.95 -6.41 16.72
C ILE A 94 9.46 -6.39 16.34
N TYR A 95 8.59 -6.42 17.34
CA TYR A 95 7.15 -6.28 17.17
C TYR A 95 6.56 -5.45 18.31
N PRO A 96 5.37 -4.84 18.13
CA PRO A 96 4.74 -4.03 19.17
C PRO A 96 4.58 -4.84 20.46
N ALA A 97 5.01 -4.27 21.59
CA ALA A 97 5.05 -4.92 22.91
C ALA A 97 6.07 -6.08 23.09
N SER A 98 7.06 -6.23 22.20
CA SER A 98 8.16 -7.16 22.44
C SER A 98 9.10 -6.66 23.55
N SER A 99 9.65 -7.59 24.34
CA SER A 99 10.61 -7.26 25.39
C SER A 99 11.94 -6.72 24.83
N VAL A 100 12.32 -7.13 23.62
CA VAL A 100 13.52 -6.66 22.93
C VAL A 100 13.36 -5.22 22.46
N LEU A 101 12.20 -4.86 21.91
CA LEU A 101 11.92 -3.50 21.49
C LEU A 101 11.81 -2.54 22.68
N ALA A 102 11.23 -2.99 23.80
CA ALA A 102 11.15 -2.21 25.04
C ALA A 102 12.55 -1.83 25.59
N LEU A 103 13.57 -2.64 25.32
CA LEU A 103 14.97 -2.39 25.74
C LEU A 103 15.71 -1.40 24.83
N ARG A 104 15.24 -1.17 23.59
CA ARG A 104 15.88 -0.26 22.61
C ARG A 104 15.58 1.22 22.88
N GLY A 105 14.62 1.52 23.75
CA GLY A 105 14.28 2.87 24.18
C GLY A 105 13.00 3.42 23.54
N PRO A 106 12.45 4.52 24.09
CA PRO A 106 11.10 4.99 23.74
C PRO A 106 10.96 5.45 22.28
N GLY A 107 12.04 5.97 21.66
CA GLY A 107 12.02 6.41 20.27
C GLY A 107 11.84 5.26 19.27
N ASP A 108 12.56 4.16 19.45
CA ASP A 108 12.47 2.98 18.58
C ASP A 108 11.12 2.27 18.75
N VAL A 109 10.63 2.16 20.00
CA VAL A 109 9.29 1.63 20.29
C VAL A 109 8.21 2.41 19.54
N LEU A 110 8.28 3.74 19.55
CA LEU A 110 7.33 4.60 18.85
C LEU A 110 7.46 4.46 17.32
N PHE A 111 8.68 4.43 16.78
CA PHE A 111 8.91 4.28 15.35
C PHE A 111 8.33 2.97 14.82
N TYR A 112 8.72 1.82 15.39
CA TYR A 112 8.20 0.51 14.95
C TYR A 112 6.70 0.38 15.23
N GLY A 113 6.21 0.91 16.35
CA GLY A 113 4.78 0.94 16.65
C GLY A 113 3.97 1.67 15.57
N MET A 114 4.42 2.85 15.15
CA MET A 114 3.79 3.61 14.06
C MET A 114 3.97 2.93 12.71
N TYR A 115 5.15 2.36 12.44
CA TYR A 115 5.43 1.61 11.22
C TYR A 115 4.43 0.47 11.04
N PHE A 116 4.32 -0.45 12.01
CA PHE A 116 3.38 -1.58 11.92
C PHE A 116 1.93 -1.11 11.84
N PHE A 117 1.56 -0.05 12.56
CA PHE A 117 0.20 0.45 12.53
C PHE A 117 -0.18 1.08 11.18
N ILE A 118 0.65 2.00 10.67
CA ILE A 118 0.38 2.72 9.40
C ILE A 118 0.47 1.76 8.20
N THR A 119 1.52 0.93 8.14
CA THR A 119 1.67 -0.05 7.06
C THR A 119 0.64 -1.17 7.15
N GLY A 120 0.21 -1.56 8.36
CA GLY A 120 -0.86 -2.53 8.57
C GLY A 120 -2.22 -2.02 8.12
N LEU A 121 -2.56 -0.78 8.48
CA LEU A 121 -3.76 -0.12 7.95
C LEU A 121 -3.71 0.00 6.43
N HIS A 122 -2.56 0.36 5.86
CA HIS A 122 -2.40 0.42 4.41
C HIS A 122 -2.62 -0.94 3.74
N THR A 123 -2.03 -2.00 4.31
CA THR A 123 -2.19 -3.39 3.86
C THR A 123 -3.65 -3.80 3.83
N LEU A 124 -4.44 -3.42 4.85
CA LEU A 124 -5.89 -3.63 4.87
C LEU A 124 -6.59 -2.95 3.69
N HIS A 125 -6.23 -1.70 3.38
CA HIS A 125 -6.83 -0.97 2.25
C HIS A 125 -6.48 -1.60 0.90
N VAL A 126 -5.26 -2.13 0.74
CA VAL A 126 -4.83 -2.88 -0.45
C VAL A 126 -5.64 -4.17 -0.61
N ILE A 127 -5.88 -4.92 0.47
CA ILE A 127 -6.72 -6.13 0.44
C ILE A 127 -8.15 -5.80 -0.01
N ILE A 128 -8.72 -4.72 0.53
CA ILE A 128 -10.05 -4.23 0.12
C ILE A 128 -10.02 -3.84 -1.36
N GLY A 129 -8.98 -3.14 -1.82
CA GLY A 129 -8.80 -2.74 -3.22
C GLY A 129 -8.71 -3.93 -4.18
N LEU A 130 -7.94 -4.96 -3.82
CA LEU A 130 -7.84 -6.20 -4.59
C LEU A 130 -9.19 -6.90 -4.67
N THR A 131 -9.93 -6.94 -3.56
CA THR A 131 -11.28 -7.51 -3.53
C THR A 131 -12.21 -6.77 -4.49
N VAL A 132 -12.18 -5.44 -4.50
CA VAL A 132 -12.94 -4.59 -5.43
C VAL A 132 -12.55 -4.85 -6.90
N ILE A 133 -11.26 -4.96 -7.20
CA ILE A 133 -10.77 -5.32 -8.55
C ILE A 133 -11.23 -6.73 -8.95
N GLY A 134 -11.21 -7.70 -8.03
CA GLY A 134 -11.74 -9.04 -8.26
C GLY A 134 -13.24 -9.02 -8.60
N PHE A 135 -14.03 -8.22 -7.89
CA PHE A 135 -15.44 -8.01 -8.20
C PHE A 135 -15.65 -7.32 -9.54
N LEU A 136 -14.82 -6.33 -9.89
CA LEU A 136 -14.83 -5.67 -11.19
C LEU A 136 -14.60 -6.68 -12.32
N MET A 137 -13.55 -7.49 -12.22
CA MET A 137 -13.23 -8.53 -13.21
C MET A 137 -14.40 -9.52 -13.38
N ARG A 138 -15.00 -9.97 -12.27
CA ARG A 138 -16.17 -10.86 -12.28
C ARG A 138 -17.39 -10.20 -12.94
N GLY A 139 -17.61 -8.91 -12.69
CA GLY A 139 -18.68 -8.11 -13.29
C GLY A 139 -18.52 -7.93 -14.80
N ILE A 140 -17.29 -7.70 -15.26
CA ILE A 140 -16.94 -7.63 -16.69
C ILE A 140 -17.19 -8.98 -17.35
N ILE A 141 -16.72 -10.09 -16.76
CA ILE A 141 -16.91 -11.46 -17.31
C ILE A 141 -18.41 -11.74 -17.50
N ARG A 142 -19.22 -11.49 -16.47
CA ARG A 142 -20.68 -11.71 -16.46
C ARG A 142 -21.48 -10.76 -17.35
N GLY A 143 -20.86 -9.76 -17.98
CA GLY A 143 -21.56 -8.78 -18.82
C GLY A 143 -22.49 -7.84 -18.05
N LYS A 144 -22.35 -7.76 -16.72
CA LYS A 144 -23.09 -6.79 -15.90
C LYS A 144 -22.46 -5.40 -15.97
N ILE A 145 -21.15 -5.35 -16.21
CA ILE A 145 -20.39 -4.12 -16.39
C ILE A 145 -20.16 -3.94 -17.88
N ASN A 146 -20.93 -3.01 -18.45
CA ASN A 146 -20.90 -2.63 -19.85
C ASN A 146 -20.38 -1.19 -20.00
N PRO A 147 -19.98 -0.77 -21.20
CA PRO A 147 -19.50 0.60 -21.45
C PRO A 147 -20.48 1.69 -21.00
N GLU A 148 -21.78 1.38 -20.94
CA GLU A 148 -22.84 2.32 -20.55
C GLU A 148 -23.05 2.42 -19.02
N ASN A 149 -22.56 1.47 -18.23
CA ASN A 149 -22.69 1.47 -16.76
C ASN A 149 -21.31 1.35 -16.09
N TYR A 150 -20.50 2.38 -16.27
CA TYR A 150 -19.10 2.44 -15.81
C TYR A 150 -18.93 3.11 -14.43
N SER A 151 -20.02 3.54 -13.78
CA SER A 151 -19.97 4.24 -12.50
C SER A 151 -19.27 3.44 -11.39
N LEU A 152 -19.49 2.12 -11.36
CA LEU A 152 -18.78 1.22 -10.43
C LEU A 152 -17.29 1.12 -10.79
N THR A 153 -16.98 1.07 -12.08
CA THR A 153 -15.62 0.96 -12.60
C THR A 153 -14.78 2.18 -12.27
N GLU A 154 -15.31 3.40 -12.43
CA GLU A 154 -14.63 4.63 -12.05
C GLU A 154 -14.38 4.73 -10.55
N LYS A 155 -15.37 4.38 -9.72
CA LYS A 155 -15.21 4.34 -8.26
C LYS A 155 -14.10 3.38 -7.84
N SER A 156 -14.03 2.20 -8.46
CA SER A 156 -12.97 1.22 -8.20
C SER A 156 -11.58 1.74 -8.57
N VAL A 157 -11.45 2.41 -9.73
CA VAL A 157 -10.19 3.01 -10.17
C VAL A 157 -9.75 4.12 -9.21
N LEU A 158 -10.66 5.03 -8.86
CA LEU A 158 -10.38 6.12 -7.92
C LEU A 158 -9.94 5.60 -6.55
N TYR A 159 -10.57 4.54 -6.06
CA TYR A 159 -10.17 3.88 -4.81
C TYR A 159 -8.75 3.30 -4.91
N TRP A 160 -8.42 2.57 -5.98
CA TRP A 160 -7.08 2.01 -6.15
C TRP A 160 -6.01 3.11 -6.26
N HIS A 161 -6.30 4.20 -6.96
CA HIS A 161 -5.42 5.37 -7.01
C HIS A 161 -5.20 6.01 -5.65
N LEU A 162 -6.25 6.10 -4.82
CA LEU A 162 -6.13 6.61 -3.47
C LEU A 162 -5.19 5.74 -2.62
N VAL A 163 -5.30 4.42 -2.74
CA VAL A 163 -4.38 3.48 -2.07
C VAL A 163 -2.93 3.73 -2.54
N VAL A 164 -2.71 3.83 -3.85
CA VAL A 164 -1.37 4.11 -4.41
C VAL A 164 -0.83 5.47 -3.92
N LEU A 165 -1.68 6.49 -3.86
CA LEU A 165 -1.33 7.82 -3.35
C LEU A 165 -0.88 7.76 -1.89
N LEU A 166 -1.57 6.99 -1.04
CA LEU A 166 -1.17 6.81 0.35
C LEU A 166 0.22 6.18 0.47
N TRP A 167 0.54 5.18 -0.36
CA TRP A 167 1.86 4.57 -0.36
C TRP A 167 2.97 5.53 -0.79
N ILE A 168 2.70 6.41 -1.77
CA ILE A 168 3.64 7.45 -2.21
C ILE A 168 4.05 8.37 -1.06
N PHE A 169 3.20 8.56 -0.04
CA PHE A 169 3.57 9.30 1.17
C PHE A 169 4.24 8.41 2.24
N ILE A 170 3.80 7.17 2.40
CA ILE A 170 4.38 6.23 3.38
C ILE A 170 5.84 5.93 3.04
N PHE A 171 6.14 5.65 1.76
CA PHE A 171 7.49 5.24 1.34
C PHE A 171 8.57 6.27 1.69
N PRO A 172 8.46 7.56 1.32
CA PRO A 172 9.46 8.54 1.71
C PRO A 172 9.58 8.72 3.22
N LEU A 173 8.44 8.75 3.93
CA LEU A 173 8.43 9.01 5.37
C LEU A 173 9.17 7.95 6.19
N PHE A 174 9.11 6.67 5.77
CA PHE A 174 9.73 5.56 6.49
C PHE A 174 11.06 5.10 5.90
N TYR A 175 11.21 5.08 4.57
CA TYR A 175 12.37 4.46 3.92
C TYR A 175 13.42 5.46 3.42
N LEU A 176 13.02 6.71 3.11
CA LEU A 176 13.87 7.65 2.37
C LEU A 176 14.31 8.83 3.23
N VAL A 177 13.46 9.26 4.15
CA VAL A 177 13.76 10.30 5.13
C VAL A 177 14.39 9.63 6.35
N THR A 178 15.70 9.35 6.25
CA THR A 178 16.56 8.98 7.37
C THR A 178 16.98 10.20 8.15
#